data_AF-A0AA39TWX0-F1
#
_entry.id   AF-A0AA39TWX0-F1
#
_cell.length_a   1.000
_cell.length_b   1.000
_cell.length_c   1.000
_cell.angle_alpha   90.00
_cell.angle_beta   90.00
_cell.angle_gamma   90.00
#
_symmetry.space_group_name_H-M   'P 1'
#
loop_
_entity.id
_entity.type
_entity.pdbx_description
1 polymer ?
#
loop_
_entity_poly.entity_id
_entity_poly.type
_entity_poly.pdbx_seq_one_letter_code
_entity_poly.pdbx_strand_id
1 'polypeptide(L)'
;MKFQQTALLFAGALVSAGPLPGNSNSMQPREVPQEHSHDFVLDLVRTSLAVNNPKKIQDPVFGLLGNAAAKAGAGAVTNTDCLQQETADQAFTNAKAAGDIPGMAGALLYRSIERNTGSVGLASVICTETAVNAEIAALTQHQDPASANAASVNKGIALELAKQLALVGADPLLALEAGTFAPGNLGDNTGKGNTCDTVDDLPGCIFTQNLLVLDATPDEISSAATGTGADSSNVQAFTGTLGGPAPPITSTAGSARPFTVNGNTFVNIGAAIQRSCDIQHNACANAANSGKLSGGIAQCETQQAACSAANSNSKRQVALDFGACSNPTISFKSGLDGRTQNAFIADNQADFNHGSALNIAVIAGFICQRLDSSCKAGAAAQAACSSASAAAVATQQAQVAADVFNSIIGGGGAAQAVQTTAAAVVQATQTASAVVMTITQCA
;
A
#
# COMPACT_ATOMS: atom_id res chain seq x y z
N MET A 1 96.67 8.23 -44.69
CA MET A 1 96.17 7.05 -43.95
C MET A 1 94.66 7.27 -43.81
N LYS A 2 93.79 6.58 -44.56
CA LYS A 2 93.17 5.28 -44.19
C LYS A 2 92.52 5.40 -42.78
N PHE A 3 91.22 5.29 -42.51
CA PHE A 3 90.12 4.52 -43.14
C PHE A 3 88.73 5.08 -42.70
N GLN A 4 87.80 5.03 -43.65
CA GLN A 4 86.35 4.72 -43.59
C GLN A 4 85.47 5.11 -42.38
N GLN A 5 84.44 5.89 -42.71
CA GLN A 5 83.13 5.89 -42.06
C GLN A 5 82.45 4.51 -42.23
N THR A 6 81.86 3.96 -41.18
CA THR A 6 80.76 3.00 -41.30
C THR A 6 79.82 3.19 -40.12
N ALA A 7 78.57 3.51 -40.44
CA ALA A 7 77.44 3.63 -39.53
C ALA A 7 77.07 2.26 -38.96
N LEU A 8 76.91 2.16 -37.63
CA LEU A 8 76.18 1.04 -37.03
C LEU A 8 74.71 1.43 -36.88
N LEU A 9 73.89 0.81 -37.72
CA LEU A 9 72.44 0.68 -37.56
C LEU A 9 72.14 -0.23 -36.37
N PHE A 10 71.57 0.30 -35.30
CA PHE A 10 70.81 -0.50 -34.33
C PHE A 10 69.34 -0.51 -34.77
N ALA A 11 68.95 -1.56 -35.49
CA ALA A 11 67.54 -1.88 -35.72
C ALA A 11 66.96 -2.50 -34.44
N GLY A 12 65.90 -1.90 -33.92
CA GLY A 12 65.10 -2.47 -32.84
C GLY A 12 64.45 -3.78 -33.29
N ALA A 13 64.66 -4.84 -32.52
CA ALA A 13 63.94 -6.08 -32.70
C ALA A 13 62.48 -5.88 -32.28
N LEU A 14 61.57 -5.93 -33.26
CA LEU A 14 60.14 -6.17 -33.04
C LEU A 14 59.98 -7.57 -32.45
N VAL A 15 59.61 -7.66 -31.17
CA VAL A 15 59.10 -8.91 -30.59
C VAL A 15 57.67 -9.07 -31.08
N SER A 16 57.47 -10.00 -32.01
CA SER A 16 56.16 -10.54 -32.35
C SER A 16 55.64 -11.33 -31.14
N ALA A 17 54.64 -10.79 -30.45
CA ALA A 17 53.84 -11.56 -29.51
C ALA A 17 53.08 -12.64 -30.29
N GLY A 18 53.51 -13.90 -30.14
CA GLY A 18 52.70 -15.04 -30.56
C GLY A 18 51.45 -15.14 -29.66
N PRO A 19 50.27 -15.47 -30.21
CA PRO A 19 49.07 -15.62 -29.40
C PRO A 19 49.27 -16.80 -28.44
N LEU A 20 49.14 -16.53 -27.15
CA LEU A 20 48.97 -17.55 -26.12
C LEU A 20 47.78 -18.43 -26.53
N PRO A 21 47.81 -19.76 -26.31
CA PRO A 21 46.63 -20.59 -26.47
C PRO A 21 45.64 -20.20 -25.37
N GLY A 22 44.80 -19.22 -25.68
CA GLY A 22 43.65 -18.87 -24.87
C GLY A 22 42.77 -20.11 -24.81
N ASN A 23 42.62 -20.67 -23.63
CA ASN A 23 41.57 -21.63 -23.34
C ASN A 23 40.23 -20.87 -23.37
N SER A 24 39.78 -20.55 -24.58
CA SER A 24 38.45 -20.02 -24.87
C SER A 24 37.45 -21.15 -24.70
N ASN A 25 37.21 -21.52 -23.43
CA ASN A 25 35.87 -21.92 -23.06
C ASN A 25 34.99 -20.72 -23.42
N SER A 26 34.32 -20.84 -24.56
CA SER A 26 33.18 -20.03 -24.97
C SER A 26 32.27 -19.87 -23.75
N MET A 27 32.43 -18.76 -23.02
CA MET A 27 31.38 -18.25 -22.15
C MET A 27 30.31 -17.76 -23.12
N GLN A 28 29.47 -18.69 -23.58
CA GLN A 28 28.14 -18.31 -24.02
C GLN A 28 27.57 -17.51 -22.85
N PRO A 29 27.17 -16.23 -23.03
CA PRO A 29 26.32 -15.58 -22.06
C PRO A 29 25.12 -16.52 -21.91
N ARG A 30 24.96 -17.12 -20.73
CA ARG A 30 23.71 -17.81 -20.45
C ARG A 30 22.71 -16.67 -20.41
N GLU A 31 21.93 -16.48 -21.48
CA GLU A 31 20.74 -15.63 -21.44
C GLU A 31 19.95 -16.14 -20.23
N VAL A 32 20.04 -15.42 -19.12
CA VAL A 32 19.20 -15.65 -17.96
C VAL A 32 17.78 -15.48 -18.50
N PRO A 33 16.86 -16.42 -18.25
CA PRO A 33 15.49 -16.19 -18.65
C PRO A 33 15.00 -14.90 -17.99
N GLN A 34 14.27 -14.14 -18.77
CA GLN A 34 14.17 -12.71 -18.60
C GLN A 34 12.91 -12.35 -17.79
N GLU A 35 13.10 -11.60 -16.71
CA GLU A 35 12.07 -10.91 -15.91
C GLU A 35 12.71 -9.68 -15.26
N HIS A 36 13.19 -8.74 -16.09
CA HIS A 36 13.95 -7.56 -15.66
C HIS A 36 13.10 -6.30 -15.45
N SER A 37 11.80 -6.47 -15.24
CA SER A 37 10.87 -5.35 -15.00
C SER A 37 11.25 -4.54 -13.76
N HIS A 38 11.71 -5.21 -12.70
CA HIS A 38 12.09 -4.64 -11.41
C HIS A 38 13.58 -4.91 -11.09
N ASP A 39 14.49 -4.54 -11.99
CA ASP A 39 15.90 -4.97 -11.93
C ASP A 39 16.62 -4.57 -10.63
N PHE A 40 16.26 -3.42 -10.03
CA PHE A 40 16.81 -3.00 -8.73
C PHE A 40 16.49 -4.01 -7.60
N VAL A 41 15.32 -4.66 -7.65
CA VAL A 41 14.93 -5.69 -6.68
C VAL A 41 15.77 -6.94 -6.87
N LEU A 42 16.02 -7.34 -8.12
CA LEU A 42 16.89 -8.46 -8.43
C LEU A 42 18.31 -8.23 -7.91
N ASP A 43 18.86 -7.02 -8.04
CA ASP A 43 20.19 -6.68 -7.54
C ASP A 43 20.30 -6.74 -6.01
N LEU A 44 19.30 -6.21 -5.29
CA LEU A 44 19.25 -6.29 -3.82
C LEU A 44 19.19 -7.73 -3.33
N VAL A 45 18.33 -8.55 -3.95
CA VAL A 45 18.18 -9.96 -3.57
C VAL A 45 19.40 -10.78 -3.99
N ARG A 46 19.99 -10.53 -5.16
CA ARG A 46 21.21 -11.20 -5.62
C ARG A 46 22.37 -10.96 -4.64
N THR A 47 22.53 -9.71 -4.20
CA THR A 47 23.52 -9.32 -3.19
C THR A 47 23.29 -10.05 -1.87
N SER A 48 22.06 -10.03 -1.36
CA SER A 48 21.72 -10.66 -0.07
C SER A 48 21.81 -12.19 -0.12
N LEU A 49 21.37 -12.82 -1.21
CA LEU A 49 21.41 -14.27 -1.41
C LEU A 49 22.86 -14.79 -1.49
N ALA A 50 23.77 -14.03 -2.12
CA ALA A 50 25.17 -14.41 -2.28
C ALA A 50 25.93 -14.58 -0.95
N VAL A 51 25.45 -13.94 0.13
CA VAL A 51 26.05 -14.06 1.47
C VAL A 51 26.01 -15.50 1.99
N ASN A 52 24.88 -16.18 1.83
CA ASN A 52 24.72 -17.60 2.16
C ASN A 52 23.57 -18.21 1.35
N ASN A 53 23.91 -19.13 0.44
CA ASN A 53 22.97 -19.77 -0.49
C ASN A 53 23.06 -21.30 -0.39
N PRO A 54 22.56 -21.92 0.69
CA PRO A 54 22.70 -23.36 0.93
C PRO A 54 21.95 -24.20 -0.12
N LYS A 55 20.86 -23.65 -0.69
CA LYS A 55 20.07 -24.29 -1.74
C LYS A 55 20.67 -24.12 -3.13
N LYS A 56 21.76 -23.36 -3.30
CA LYS A 56 22.43 -23.12 -4.59
C LYS A 56 21.46 -22.61 -5.67
N ILE A 57 20.53 -21.74 -5.27
CA ILE A 57 19.63 -21.03 -6.20
C ILE A 57 20.54 -20.20 -7.13
N GLN A 58 20.37 -20.33 -8.45
CA GLN A 58 21.36 -19.80 -9.38
C GLN A 58 21.30 -18.27 -9.50
N ASP A 59 20.10 -17.72 -9.64
CA ASP A 59 19.86 -16.28 -9.73
C ASP A 59 18.41 -15.98 -9.29
N PRO A 60 18.14 -14.86 -8.60
CA PRO A 60 16.79 -14.50 -8.21
C PRO A 60 15.83 -14.32 -9.39
N VAL A 61 16.28 -14.02 -10.61
CA VAL A 61 15.37 -13.90 -11.75
C VAL A 61 14.55 -15.17 -11.98
N PHE A 62 15.12 -16.35 -11.67
CA PHE A 62 14.42 -17.63 -11.86
C PHE A 62 13.17 -17.79 -10.99
N GLY A 63 13.11 -17.14 -9.82
CA GLY A 63 11.91 -17.18 -8.98
C GLY A 63 10.77 -16.34 -9.54
N LEU A 64 11.03 -15.39 -10.43
CA LEU A 64 10.01 -14.54 -11.06
C LEU A 64 9.40 -15.17 -12.32
N LEU A 65 10.01 -16.22 -12.84
CA LEU A 65 9.55 -16.93 -14.03
C LEU A 65 8.42 -17.92 -13.71
N GLY A 66 7.70 -18.31 -14.77
CA GLY A 66 6.84 -19.48 -14.74
C GLY A 66 7.60 -20.77 -14.41
N ASN A 67 6.91 -21.74 -13.79
CA ASN A 67 7.54 -22.92 -13.17
C ASN A 67 8.42 -23.75 -14.12
N ALA A 68 8.11 -23.80 -15.42
CA ALA A 68 8.92 -24.52 -16.39
C ALA A 68 10.35 -23.93 -16.51
N ALA A 69 10.46 -22.61 -16.59
CA ALA A 69 11.75 -21.92 -16.70
C ALA A 69 12.43 -21.79 -15.33
N ALA A 70 11.66 -21.59 -14.25
CA ALA A 70 12.15 -21.54 -12.87
C ALA A 70 13.02 -22.77 -12.49
N LYS A 71 12.67 -23.97 -12.98
CA LYS A 71 13.42 -25.21 -12.73
C LYS A 71 14.90 -25.13 -13.11
N ALA A 72 15.25 -24.35 -14.13
CA ALA A 72 16.62 -24.26 -14.61
C ALA A 72 17.56 -23.59 -13.58
N GLY A 73 17.03 -22.76 -12.69
CA GLY A 73 17.78 -22.04 -11.66
C GLY A 73 17.41 -22.37 -10.21
N ALA A 74 16.49 -23.32 -9.99
CA ALA A 74 15.93 -23.61 -8.66
C ALA A 74 16.94 -24.17 -7.64
N GLY A 75 18.09 -24.66 -8.09
CA GLY A 75 19.06 -25.33 -7.22
C GLY A 75 18.45 -26.56 -6.54
N ALA A 76 18.46 -26.58 -5.21
CA ALA A 76 17.88 -27.64 -4.38
C ALA A 76 16.39 -27.41 -4.05
N VAL A 77 15.77 -26.32 -4.50
CA VAL A 77 14.33 -26.09 -4.31
C VAL A 77 13.55 -27.01 -5.25
N THR A 78 12.77 -27.93 -4.69
CA THR A 78 11.99 -28.91 -5.47
C THR A 78 10.59 -28.41 -5.81
N ASN A 79 9.99 -27.60 -4.93
CA ASN A 79 8.71 -26.98 -5.17
C ASN A 79 8.88 -25.63 -5.86
N THR A 80 8.72 -25.61 -7.19
CA THR A 80 8.91 -24.39 -7.97
C THR A 80 7.83 -23.34 -7.74
N ASP A 81 6.67 -23.70 -7.19
CA ASP A 81 5.66 -22.72 -6.76
C ASP A 81 6.18 -21.86 -5.61
N CYS A 82 7.14 -22.42 -4.85
CA CYS A 82 7.78 -21.79 -3.70
C CYS A 82 9.15 -21.19 -3.99
N LEU A 83 9.68 -21.28 -5.22
CA LEU A 83 11.04 -20.81 -5.51
C LEU A 83 11.25 -19.32 -5.19
N GLN A 84 10.28 -18.46 -5.53
CA GLN A 84 10.35 -17.04 -5.17
C GLN A 84 10.35 -16.85 -3.65
N GLN A 85 9.46 -17.55 -2.91
CA GLN A 85 9.41 -17.45 -1.46
C GLN A 85 10.73 -17.87 -0.84
N GLU A 86 11.27 -19.01 -1.27
CA GLU A 86 12.52 -19.58 -0.77
C GLU A 86 13.73 -18.67 -1.05
N THR A 87 13.75 -18.04 -2.23
CA THR A 87 14.77 -17.07 -2.60
C THR A 87 14.68 -15.82 -1.72
N ALA A 88 13.47 -15.27 -1.55
CA ALA A 88 13.20 -14.12 -0.70
C ALA A 88 13.57 -14.40 0.77
N ASP A 89 13.16 -15.56 1.28
CA ASP A 89 13.32 -15.96 2.67
C ASP A 89 14.79 -16.17 3.04
N GLN A 90 15.57 -16.80 2.16
CA GLN A 90 17.01 -16.93 2.36
C GLN A 90 17.72 -15.57 2.28
N ALA A 91 17.37 -14.73 1.30
CA ALA A 91 17.95 -13.38 1.17
C ALA A 91 17.62 -12.52 2.40
N PHE A 92 16.37 -12.54 2.88
CA PHE A 92 15.94 -11.82 4.07
C PHE A 92 16.67 -12.31 5.32
N THR A 93 16.82 -13.63 5.49
CA THR A 93 17.61 -14.21 6.60
C THR A 93 19.03 -13.65 6.62
N ASN A 94 19.69 -13.60 5.46
CA ASN A 94 21.05 -13.09 5.34
C ASN A 94 21.13 -11.60 5.65
N ALA A 95 20.22 -10.79 5.08
CA ALA A 95 20.18 -9.36 5.30
C ALA A 95 19.88 -9.00 6.76
N LYS A 96 18.93 -9.72 7.39
CA LYS A 96 18.58 -9.55 8.80
C LYS A 96 19.74 -9.89 9.73
N ALA A 97 20.49 -10.95 9.43
CA ALA A 97 21.69 -11.31 10.19
C ALA A 97 22.80 -10.24 10.08
N ALA A 98 22.86 -9.52 8.95
CA ALA A 98 23.81 -8.44 8.71
C ALA A 98 23.34 -7.07 9.22
N GLY A 99 22.07 -6.92 9.63
CA GLY A 99 21.47 -5.60 9.92
C GLY A 99 21.29 -4.72 8.68
N ASP A 100 21.22 -5.33 7.49
CA ASP A 100 21.10 -4.66 6.20
C ASP A 100 19.62 -4.36 5.89
N ILE A 101 19.18 -3.14 6.25
CA ILE A 101 17.79 -2.70 6.02
C ILE A 101 17.44 -2.69 4.51
N PRO A 102 18.26 -2.11 3.61
CA PRO A 102 18.03 -2.23 2.17
C PRO A 102 17.91 -3.68 1.68
N GLY A 103 18.76 -4.60 2.15
CA GLY A 103 18.66 -6.02 1.80
C GLY A 103 17.37 -6.68 2.30
N MET A 104 16.93 -6.36 3.53
CA MET A 104 15.65 -6.83 4.06
C MET A 104 14.47 -6.30 3.23
N ALA A 105 14.48 -5.00 2.90
CA ALA A 105 13.44 -4.37 2.09
C ALA A 105 13.38 -4.97 0.67
N GLY A 106 14.54 -5.20 0.04
CA GLY A 106 14.64 -5.84 -1.27
C GLY A 106 14.06 -7.26 -1.28
N ALA A 107 14.29 -8.04 -0.23
CA ALA A 107 13.70 -9.37 -0.12
C ALA A 107 12.17 -9.35 0.07
N LEU A 108 11.64 -8.39 0.84
CA LEU A 108 10.19 -8.20 1.01
C LEU A 108 9.52 -7.76 -0.31
N LEU A 109 10.14 -6.82 -1.03
CA LEU A 109 9.72 -6.40 -2.37
C LEU A 109 9.72 -7.59 -3.33
N TYR A 110 10.81 -8.34 -3.38
CA TYR A 110 10.95 -9.51 -4.25
C TYR A 110 9.91 -10.59 -3.97
N ARG A 111 9.51 -10.79 -2.70
CA ARG A 111 8.43 -11.71 -2.36
C ARG A 111 7.08 -11.24 -2.88
N SER A 112 6.92 -9.92 -2.99
CA SER A 112 5.66 -9.27 -3.32
C SER A 112 5.48 -9.07 -4.81
N ILE A 113 6.52 -8.82 -5.62
CA ILE A 113 6.36 -8.60 -7.06
C ILE A 113 5.75 -9.81 -7.79
N GLU A 114 5.10 -9.52 -8.91
CA GLU A 114 4.43 -10.51 -9.74
C GLU A 114 5.41 -11.59 -10.24
N ARG A 115 4.94 -12.84 -10.24
CA ARG A 115 5.59 -13.92 -10.99
C ARG A 115 4.89 -14.09 -12.32
N ASN A 116 5.67 -14.12 -13.39
CA ASN A 116 5.17 -14.35 -14.73
C ASN A 116 4.49 -15.72 -14.83
N THR A 117 3.35 -15.73 -15.51
CA THR A 117 2.59 -16.92 -15.83
C THR A 117 2.54 -17.07 -17.34
N GLY A 118 2.48 -18.31 -17.85
CA GLY A 118 2.57 -18.55 -19.29
C GLY A 118 1.38 -18.05 -20.12
N SER A 119 0.46 -17.24 -19.56
CA SER A 119 -0.74 -16.74 -20.24
C SER A 119 -1.30 -15.51 -19.52
N VAL A 120 -1.77 -14.52 -20.28
CA VAL A 120 -2.42 -13.33 -19.72
C VAL A 120 -3.68 -13.71 -18.95
N GLY A 121 -3.81 -13.18 -17.73
CA GLY A 121 -4.95 -13.42 -16.84
C GLY A 121 -4.88 -14.71 -16.04
N LEU A 122 -3.80 -15.48 -16.16
CA LEU A 122 -3.58 -16.65 -15.34
C LEU A 122 -3.00 -16.23 -13.98
N ALA A 123 -3.72 -16.54 -12.91
CA ALA A 123 -3.21 -16.33 -11.55
C ALA A 123 -2.02 -17.27 -11.27
N SER A 124 -0.98 -16.72 -10.66
CA SER A 124 0.20 -17.46 -10.21
C SER A 124 -0.15 -18.33 -9.00
N VAL A 125 0.29 -19.59 -9.00
CA VAL A 125 0.06 -20.50 -7.87
C VAL A 125 0.76 -19.96 -6.61
N ILE A 126 0.02 -19.83 -5.51
CA ILE A 126 0.56 -19.39 -4.22
C ILE A 126 1.35 -20.53 -3.58
N CYS A 127 2.57 -20.23 -3.13
CA CYS A 127 3.37 -21.16 -2.33
C CYS A 127 2.61 -21.55 -1.05
N THR A 128 2.57 -22.84 -0.74
CA THR A 128 1.87 -23.39 0.44
C THR A 128 2.81 -23.80 1.57
N GLU A 129 4.12 -23.66 1.36
CA GLU A 129 5.14 -23.94 2.37
C GLU A 129 5.30 -22.75 3.32
N THR A 130 5.66 -23.05 4.57
CA THR A 130 5.89 -22.01 5.58
C THR A 130 7.30 -21.45 5.45
N ALA A 131 7.42 -20.14 5.23
CA ALA A 131 8.71 -19.45 5.27
C ALA A 131 9.31 -19.46 6.69
N VAL A 132 10.63 -19.41 6.77
CA VAL A 132 11.37 -19.32 8.04
C VAL A 132 11.14 -17.96 8.69
N ASN A 133 11.15 -16.88 7.93
CA ASN A 133 10.90 -15.53 8.44
C ASN A 133 9.41 -15.19 8.41
N ALA A 134 8.87 -14.73 9.54
CA ALA A 134 7.47 -14.36 9.67
C ALA A 134 7.11 -13.20 8.73
N GLU A 135 8.05 -12.29 8.49
CA GLU A 135 7.88 -11.14 7.59
C GLU A 135 7.67 -11.61 6.13
N ILE A 136 8.38 -12.66 5.71
CA ILE A 136 8.22 -13.25 4.38
C ILE A 136 6.96 -14.13 4.33
N ALA A 137 6.65 -14.85 5.41
CA ALA A 137 5.45 -15.68 5.52
C ALA A 137 4.15 -14.86 5.45
N ALA A 138 4.18 -13.59 5.87
CA ALA A 138 3.05 -12.68 5.78
C ALA A 138 2.74 -12.23 4.34
N LEU A 139 3.68 -12.42 3.41
CA LEU A 139 3.59 -11.91 2.05
C LEU A 139 3.37 -13.02 1.01
N THR A 140 2.64 -12.66 -0.03
CA THR A 140 2.47 -13.44 -1.25
C THR A 140 2.82 -12.59 -2.46
N GLN A 141 3.02 -13.24 -3.62
CA GLN A 141 3.27 -12.52 -4.86
C GLN A 141 2.02 -11.87 -5.43
N HIS A 142 2.19 -10.72 -6.08
CA HIS A 142 1.19 -10.11 -6.94
C HIS A 142 0.75 -11.12 -8.00
N GLN A 143 -0.52 -11.02 -8.38
CA GLN A 143 -1.13 -11.81 -9.42
C GLN A 143 -1.13 -11.03 -10.73
N ASP A 144 -1.21 -11.77 -11.84
CA ASP A 144 -1.40 -11.20 -13.16
C ASP A 144 -2.54 -10.17 -13.14
N PRO A 145 -2.33 -8.93 -13.60
CA PRO A 145 -3.28 -7.84 -13.47
C PRO A 145 -4.59 -8.07 -14.25
N ALA A 146 -4.60 -8.95 -15.25
CA ALA A 146 -5.80 -9.37 -15.97
C ALA A 146 -6.52 -10.56 -15.31
N SER A 147 -5.98 -11.14 -14.24
CA SER A 147 -6.62 -12.23 -13.50
C SER A 147 -7.82 -11.75 -12.66
N ALA A 148 -8.70 -12.68 -12.30
CA ALA A 148 -9.91 -12.36 -11.54
C ALA A 148 -9.57 -11.76 -10.17
N ASN A 149 -10.11 -10.57 -9.89
CA ASN A 149 -9.91 -9.79 -8.66
C ASN A 149 -8.46 -9.32 -8.41
N ALA A 150 -7.58 -9.34 -9.43
CA ALA A 150 -6.16 -8.99 -9.29
C ALA A 150 -5.94 -7.65 -8.59
N ALA A 151 -6.65 -6.59 -9.01
CA ALA A 151 -6.52 -5.26 -8.40
C ALA A 151 -6.78 -5.25 -6.88
N SER A 152 -7.73 -6.04 -6.39
CA SER A 152 -8.00 -6.12 -4.95
C SER A 152 -6.97 -6.98 -4.22
N VAL A 153 -6.49 -8.04 -4.85
CA VAL A 153 -5.49 -8.95 -4.28
C VAL A 153 -4.13 -8.26 -4.18
N ASN A 154 -3.69 -7.66 -5.28
CA ASN A 154 -2.42 -6.93 -5.40
C ASN A 154 -2.38 -5.74 -4.44
N LYS A 155 -3.46 -4.97 -4.33
CA LYS A 155 -3.59 -3.94 -3.29
C LYS A 155 -3.41 -4.50 -1.89
N GLY A 156 -4.04 -5.63 -1.56
CA GLY A 156 -3.88 -6.28 -0.27
C GLY A 156 -2.42 -6.66 0.02
N ILE A 157 -1.70 -7.14 -0.99
CA ILE A 157 -0.27 -7.47 -0.91
C ILE A 157 0.57 -6.23 -0.69
N ALA A 158 0.36 -5.15 -1.46
CA ALA A 158 1.09 -3.89 -1.30
C ALA A 158 0.89 -3.28 0.11
N LEU A 159 -0.33 -3.36 0.66
CA LEU A 159 -0.60 -2.89 2.02
C LEU A 159 0.05 -3.76 3.09
N GLU A 160 0.10 -5.08 2.90
CA GLU A 160 0.82 -5.97 3.82
C GLU A 160 2.34 -5.76 3.74
N LEU A 161 2.87 -5.57 2.52
CA LEU A 161 4.28 -5.23 2.29
C LEU A 161 4.66 -3.94 3.02
N ALA A 162 3.83 -2.90 2.98
CA ALA A 162 4.04 -1.67 3.71
C ALA A 162 4.22 -1.89 5.22
N LYS A 163 3.42 -2.78 5.81
CA LYS A 163 3.55 -3.14 7.24
C LYS A 163 4.89 -3.82 7.50
N GLN A 164 5.26 -4.80 6.66
CA GLN A 164 6.51 -5.54 6.84
C GLN A 164 7.74 -4.63 6.67
N LEU A 165 7.72 -3.72 5.70
CA LEU A 165 8.76 -2.70 5.51
C LEU A 165 8.90 -1.81 6.75
N ALA A 166 7.78 -1.33 7.30
CA ALA A 166 7.79 -0.52 8.52
C ALA A 166 8.37 -1.28 9.72
N LEU A 167 8.01 -2.56 9.87
CA LEU A 167 8.48 -3.41 10.97
C LEU A 167 10.00 -3.64 10.96
N VAL A 168 10.62 -3.66 9.77
CA VAL A 168 12.08 -3.78 9.63
C VAL A 168 12.81 -2.44 9.59
N GLY A 169 12.09 -1.32 9.74
CA GLY A 169 12.64 0.04 9.73
C GLY A 169 12.96 0.59 8.33
N ALA A 170 12.42 -0.02 7.26
CA ALA A 170 12.50 0.51 5.90
C ALA A 170 11.37 1.52 5.63
N ASP A 171 11.52 2.32 4.58
CA ASP A 171 10.46 3.23 4.12
C ASP A 171 9.26 2.41 3.59
N PRO A 172 8.06 2.54 4.18
CA PRO A 172 6.89 1.81 3.72
C PRO A 172 6.44 2.19 2.31
N LEU A 173 6.76 3.39 1.82
CA LEU A 173 6.40 3.83 0.47
C LEU A 173 7.08 3.02 -0.62
N LEU A 174 8.16 2.30 -0.32
CA LEU A 174 8.76 1.33 -1.24
C LEU A 174 7.75 0.25 -1.66
N ALA A 175 6.70 -0.02 -0.87
CA ALA A 175 5.66 -0.96 -1.26
C ALA A 175 4.94 -0.60 -2.57
N LEU A 176 4.92 0.68 -2.95
CA LEU A 176 4.37 1.14 -4.24
C LEU A 176 5.20 0.64 -5.43
N GLU A 177 6.48 0.36 -5.23
CA GLU A 177 7.38 -0.16 -6.25
C GLU A 177 7.17 -1.66 -6.53
N ALA A 178 6.31 -2.34 -5.76
CA ALA A 178 5.92 -3.72 -6.04
C ALA A 178 4.81 -3.86 -7.10
N GLY A 179 4.28 -2.73 -7.58
CA GLY A 179 3.17 -2.72 -8.51
C GLY A 179 3.46 -3.41 -9.84
N THR A 180 2.40 -3.73 -10.57
CA THR A 180 2.51 -4.42 -11.86
C THR A 180 2.05 -3.55 -13.03
N PHE A 181 2.10 -4.09 -14.24
CA PHE A 181 1.64 -3.49 -15.47
C PHE A 181 0.11 -3.31 -15.49
N ALA A 182 -0.39 -2.49 -16.41
CA ALA A 182 -1.81 -2.46 -16.71
C ALA A 182 -2.31 -3.85 -17.18
N PRO A 183 -3.57 -4.24 -16.88
CA PRO A 183 -4.13 -5.52 -17.32
C PRO A 183 -3.96 -5.75 -18.82
N GLY A 184 -3.40 -6.92 -19.18
CA GLY A 184 -3.26 -7.35 -20.57
C GLY A 184 -4.59 -7.79 -21.20
N ASN A 185 -4.56 -8.01 -22.52
CA ASN A 185 -5.72 -8.55 -23.24
C ASN A 185 -5.80 -10.07 -23.05
N LEU A 186 -6.91 -10.58 -22.52
CA LEU A 186 -7.16 -12.02 -22.35
C LEU A 186 -7.16 -12.83 -23.66
N GLY A 187 -7.33 -12.17 -24.81
CA GLY A 187 -7.20 -12.77 -26.13
C GLY A 187 -5.78 -12.85 -26.68
N ASP A 188 -4.78 -12.38 -25.92
CA ASP A 188 -3.37 -12.43 -26.31
C ASP A 188 -2.79 -13.85 -26.15
N ASN A 189 -2.67 -14.55 -27.28
CA ASN A 189 -2.11 -15.89 -27.33
C ASN A 189 -0.56 -15.92 -27.24
N THR A 190 0.11 -14.76 -27.22
CA THR A 190 1.57 -14.69 -27.04
C THR A 190 1.97 -14.84 -25.57
N GLY A 191 1.04 -14.60 -24.65
CA GLY A 191 1.29 -14.63 -23.20
C GLY A 191 2.16 -13.48 -22.70
N LYS A 192 2.50 -12.51 -23.56
CA LYS A 192 3.41 -11.41 -23.20
C LYS A 192 2.73 -10.34 -22.37
N GLY A 193 1.46 -10.03 -22.63
CA GLY A 193 0.76 -8.94 -21.96
C GLY A 193 1.44 -7.57 -22.19
N ASN A 194 1.29 -6.66 -21.24
CA ASN A 194 1.87 -5.31 -21.30
C ASN A 194 3.30 -5.23 -20.70
N THR A 195 3.97 -6.38 -20.57
CA THR A 195 5.27 -6.49 -19.89
C THR A 195 6.41 -5.86 -20.68
N CYS A 196 7.47 -5.51 -19.97
CA CYS A 196 8.76 -5.11 -20.52
C CYS A 196 9.85 -5.99 -19.92
N ASP A 197 10.99 -6.07 -20.62
CA ASP A 197 12.04 -7.01 -20.25
C ASP A 197 13.40 -6.57 -20.81
N THR A 198 13.96 -5.53 -20.19
CA THR A 198 15.23 -4.93 -20.63
C THR A 198 16.30 -5.25 -19.61
N VAL A 199 17.32 -6.00 -20.01
CA VAL A 199 18.52 -6.27 -19.19
C VAL A 199 19.32 -4.98 -18.97
N ASP A 200 19.96 -4.86 -17.82
CA ASP A 200 20.84 -3.76 -17.44
C ASP A 200 20.14 -2.38 -17.46
N ASP A 201 18.81 -2.38 -17.30
CA ASP A 201 18.00 -1.17 -17.16
C ASP A 201 17.70 -0.93 -15.68
N LEU A 202 18.51 -0.11 -15.02
CA LEU A 202 18.30 0.27 -13.62
C LEU A 202 17.52 1.59 -13.56
N PRO A 203 16.39 1.67 -12.82
CA PRO A 203 15.93 0.71 -11.79
C PRO A 203 15.10 -0.47 -12.31
N GLY A 204 14.69 -0.47 -13.57
CA GLY A 204 13.89 -1.53 -14.17
C GLY A 204 13.02 -0.94 -15.28
N CYS A 205 12.77 -1.70 -16.34
CA CYS A 205 12.05 -1.17 -17.49
C CYS A 205 10.62 -0.72 -17.18
N ILE A 206 10.00 -1.26 -16.12
CA ILE A 206 8.64 -0.84 -15.71
C ILE A 206 8.64 0.60 -15.22
N PHE A 207 9.75 1.05 -14.64
CA PHE A 207 9.94 2.40 -14.14
C PHE A 207 10.41 3.34 -15.25
N THR A 208 11.42 2.93 -16.03
CA THR A 208 12.02 3.80 -17.07
C THR A 208 11.07 4.07 -18.23
N GLN A 209 10.10 3.18 -18.46
CA GLN A 209 9.06 3.34 -19.47
C GLN A 209 7.71 3.82 -18.89
N ASN A 210 7.66 4.16 -17.59
CA ASN A 210 6.44 4.58 -16.88
C ASN A 210 5.26 3.61 -17.05
N LEU A 211 5.52 2.31 -16.95
CA LEU A 211 4.52 1.26 -17.13
C LEU A 211 3.93 0.77 -15.80
N LEU A 212 4.51 1.17 -14.67
CA LEU A 212 4.05 0.81 -13.33
C LEU A 212 2.64 1.35 -13.06
N VAL A 213 1.73 0.46 -12.66
CA VAL A 213 0.43 0.82 -12.11
C VAL A 213 0.49 0.62 -10.59
N LEU A 214 0.18 1.69 -9.86
CA LEU A 214 0.14 1.64 -8.40
C LEU A 214 -1.10 0.88 -7.93
N ASP A 215 -0.91 -0.14 -7.09
CA ASP A 215 -2.01 -0.91 -6.50
C ASP A 215 -2.71 -0.17 -5.34
N ALA A 216 -2.03 0.79 -4.74
CA ALA A 216 -2.51 1.59 -3.62
C ALA A 216 -2.02 3.04 -3.73
N THR A 217 -2.65 3.96 -3.01
CA THR A 217 -2.14 5.33 -2.89
C THR A 217 -1.06 5.43 -1.79
N PRO A 218 -0.17 6.44 -1.83
CA PRO A 218 0.78 6.70 -0.74
C PRO A 218 0.12 6.81 0.65
N ASP A 219 -1.09 7.36 0.73
CA ASP A 219 -1.85 7.49 1.98
C ASP A 219 -2.32 6.13 2.50
N GLU A 220 -2.75 5.23 1.61
CA GLU A 220 -3.14 3.86 1.97
C GLU A 220 -1.94 3.06 2.48
N ILE A 221 -0.78 3.21 1.84
CA ILE A 221 0.48 2.60 2.26
C ILE A 221 0.93 3.13 3.63
N SER A 222 0.93 4.44 3.82
CA SER A 222 1.29 5.07 5.10
C SER A 222 0.35 4.65 6.24
N SER A 223 -0.95 4.51 5.92
CA SER A 223 -1.94 4.00 6.87
C SER A 223 -1.65 2.55 7.23
N ALA A 224 -1.34 1.70 6.25
CA ALA A 224 -0.98 0.31 6.50
C ALA A 224 0.26 0.17 7.38
N ALA A 225 1.31 0.90 7.06
CA ALA A 225 2.60 0.88 7.76
C ALA A 225 2.51 1.15 9.27
N THR A 226 1.62 2.05 9.68
CA THR A 226 1.48 2.45 11.09
C THR A 226 0.63 1.47 11.92
N GLY A 227 0.21 0.33 11.34
CA GLY A 227 -0.80 -0.52 11.94
C GLY A 227 -2.19 0.13 11.97
N THR A 228 -2.34 1.32 11.37
CA THR A 228 -3.61 1.96 11.03
C THR A 228 -4.15 1.37 9.71
N GLY A 229 -3.86 0.08 9.49
CA GLY A 229 -4.23 -0.72 8.33
C GLY A 229 -5.43 -0.16 7.59
N ALA A 230 -5.33 -0.03 6.27
CA ALA A 230 -6.49 -0.15 5.39
C ALA A 230 -7.09 -1.58 5.43
N ASP A 231 -7.08 -2.20 6.61
CA ASP A 231 -8.20 -3.00 7.03
C ASP A 231 -9.28 -1.97 7.29
N SER A 232 -10.24 -1.95 6.38
CA SER A 232 -11.55 -1.37 6.60
C SER A 232 -11.91 -1.37 8.09
N SER A 233 -11.76 -0.23 8.76
CA SER A 233 -11.59 -0.19 10.22
C SER A 233 -12.72 -0.98 10.85
N ASN A 234 -12.42 -2.09 11.53
CA ASN A 234 -13.48 -2.86 12.16
C ASN A 234 -14.12 -1.98 13.24
N VAL A 235 -15.25 -1.35 12.91
CA VAL A 235 -15.94 -0.43 13.83
C VAL A 235 -16.84 -1.18 14.83
N GLN A 236 -16.79 -2.52 14.85
CA GLN A 236 -17.44 -3.38 15.84
C GLN A 236 -16.64 -3.37 17.15
N ALA A 237 -17.15 -2.66 18.16
CA ALA A 237 -16.50 -2.49 19.47
C ALA A 237 -16.85 -3.58 20.49
N PHE A 238 -17.82 -4.44 20.20
CA PHE A 238 -18.22 -5.52 21.11
C PHE A 238 -17.29 -6.72 20.99
N THR A 239 -16.72 -7.16 22.12
CA THR A 239 -15.75 -8.26 22.18
C THR A 239 -16.31 -9.55 22.78
N GLY A 240 -17.58 -9.57 23.22
CA GLY A 240 -18.21 -10.77 23.78
C GLY A 240 -18.34 -11.88 22.72
N THR A 241 -18.14 -13.14 23.12
CA THR A 241 -18.03 -14.28 22.20
C THR A 241 -18.98 -15.44 22.52
N LEU A 242 -19.96 -15.25 23.39
CA LEU A 242 -20.98 -16.27 23.67
C LEU A 242 -21.72 -16.61 22.35
N GLY A 243 -21.75 -17.90 21.98
CA GLY A 243 -22.27 -18.33 20.67
C GLY A 243 -21.41 -17.99 19.44
N GLY A 244 -20.25 -17.35 19.62
CA GLY A 244 -19.35 -16.88 18.57
C GLY A 244 -19.10 -15.36 18.64
N PRO A 245 -18.01 -14.87 18.02
CA PRO A 245 -17.76 -13.43 17.91
C PRO A 245 -18.78 -12.76 16.98
N ALA A 246 -19.03 -11.47 17.20
CA ALA A 246 -19.77 -10.66 16.23
C ALA A 246 -18.93 -10.48 14.96
N PRO A 247 -19.51 -10.61 13.76
CA PRO A 247 -18.77 -10.38 12.52
C PRO A 247 -18.23 -8.94 12.47
N PRO A 248 -17.04 -8.72 11.88
CA PRO A 248 -16.48 -7.39 11.77
C PRO A 248 -17.37 -6.47 10.92
N ILE A 249 -17.35 -5.19 11.26
CA ILE A 249 -17.96 -4.13 10.46
C ILE A 249 -16.83 -3.37 9.78
N THR A 250 -16.62 -3.66 8.53
CA THR A 250 -15.53 -3.10 7.73
C THR A 250 -15.98 -1.77 7.11
N SER A 251 -15.25 -0.68 7.32
CA SER A 251 -15.53 0.61 6.66
C SER A 251 -14.65 0.90 5.44
N THR A 252 -15.26 1.27 4.31
CA THR A 252 -14.56 1.71 3.10
C THR A 252 -14.85 3.19 2.85
N ALA A 253 -13.83 4.03 3.03
CA ALA A 253 -13.95 5.47 2.79
C ALA A 253 -14.28 5.76 1.31
N GLY A 254 -15.13 6.77 1.07
CA GLY A 254 -15.50 7.21 -0.29
C GLY A 254 -16.57 6.36 -1.00
N SER A 255 -17.00 5.24 -0.41
CA SER A 255 -18.11 4.43 -0.96
C SER A 255 -19.47 5.02 -0.63
N ALA A 256 -20.42 4.96 -1.57
CA ALA A 256 -21.83 5.30 -1.33
C ALA A 256 -22.50 4.39 -0.28
N ARG A 257 -21.93 3.21 -0.03
CA ARG A 257 -22.35 2.26 1.02
C ARG A 257 -21.10 1.84 1.81
N PRO A 258 -20.61 2.71 2.71
CA PRO A 258 -19.25 2.61 3.23
C PRO A 258 -19.08 1.58 4.35
N PHE A 259 -20.11 0.82 4.74
CA PHE A 259 -19.98 -0.21 5.78
C PHE A 259 -20.33 -1.58 5.24
N THR A 260 -19.56 -2.61 5.57
CA THR A 260 -19.81 -3.99 5.14
C THR A 260 -19.82 -4.95 6.32
N VAL A 261 -20.74 -5.91 6.31
CA VAL A 261 -20.85 -6.99 7.31
C VAL A 261 -21.17 -8.29 6.59
N ASN A 262 -20.26 -9.26 6.60
CA ASN A 262 -20.38 -10.54 5.88
C ASN A 262 -20.83 -10.32 4.41
N GLY A 263 -20.19 -9.39 3.69
CA GLY A 263 -20.50 -9.07 2.29
C GLY A 263 -21.76 -8.22 2.06
N ASN A 264 -22.56 -7.93 3.08
CA ASN A 264 -23.69 -7.01 2.97
C ASN A 264 -23.22 -5.58 3.18
N THR A 265 -23.53 -4.67 2.26
CA THR A 265 -23.13 -3.26 2.35
C THR A 265 -24.22 -2.38 2.96
N PHE A 266 -23.86 -1.30 3.65
CA PHE A 266 -24.77 -0.39 4.34
C PHE A 266 -24.33 1.06 4.14
N VAL A 267 -25.31 1.95 4.03
CA VAL A 267 -25.07 3.40 4.01
C VAL A 267 -24.81 3.92 5.43
N ASN A 268 -25.48 3.34 6.43
CA ASN A 268 -25.48 3.81 7.80
C ASN A 268 -24.79 2.83 8.74
N ILE A 269 -23.86 3.32 9.58
CA ILE A 269 -23.12 2.50 10.56
C ILE A 269 -24.04 1.80 11.56
N GLY A 270 -25.13 2.44 11.98
CA GLY A 270 -26.11 1.85 12.90
C GLY A 270 -26.80 0.62 12.29
N ALA A 271 -27.07 0.63 10.99
CA ALA A 271 -27.63 -0.55 10.30
C ALA A 271 -26.60 -1.69 10.19
N ALA A 272 -25.33 -1.35 9.97
CA ALA A 272 -24.24 -2.33 9.97
C ALA A 272 -24.00 -2.94 11.37
N ILE A 273 -24.02 -2.11 12.42
CA ILE A 273 -23.95 -2.55 13.83
C ILE A 273 -25.08 -3.51 14.14
N GLN A 274 -26.32 -3.13 13.83
CA GLN A 274 -27.48 -3.98 14.05
C GLN A 274 -27.30 -5.33 13.35
N ARG A 275 -26.88 -5.31 12.08
CA ARG A 275 -26.62 -6.54 11.32
C ARG A 275 -25.58 -7.43 11.98
N SER A 276 -24.46 -6.85 12.44
CA SER A 276 -23.38 -7.59 13.09
C SER A 276 -23.85 -8.24 14.41
N CYS A 277 -24.56 -7.48 15.26
CA CYS A 277 -25.12 -8.01 16.51
C CYS A 277 -26.22 -9.07 16.27
N ASP A 278 -27.05 -8.92 15.24
CA ASP A 278 -28.10 -9.90 14.89
C ASP A 278 -27.50 -11.22 14.39
N ILE A 279 -26.42 -11.17 13.60
CA ILE A 279 -25.71 -12.37 13.15
C ILE A 279 -25.14 -13.12 14.35
N GLN A 280 -24.53 -12.41 15.30
CA GLN A 280 -24.05 -13.00 16.55
C GLN A 280 -25.19 -13.64 17.36
N HIS A 281 -26.29 -12.92 17.54
CA HIS A 281 -27.44 -13.42 18.27
C HIS A 281 -27.97 -14.72 17.65
N ASN A 282 -28.08 -14.79 16.32
CA ASN A 282 -28.54 -16.00 15.64
C ASN A 282 -27.56 -17.17 15.83
N ALA A 283 -26.25 -16.92 15.81
CA ALA A 283 -25.26 -17.94 16.11
C ALA A 283 -25.38 -18.47 17.55
N CYS A 284 -25.54 -17.56 18.52
CA CYS A 284 -25.80 -17.91 19.92
C CYS A 284 -27.11 -18.69 20.09
N ALA A 285 -28.19 -18.25 19.44
CA ALA A 285 -29.49 -18.90 19.48
C ALA A 285 -29.43 -20.33 18.94
N ASN A 286 -28.74 -20.54 17.81
CA ASN A 286 -28.54 -21.87 17.25
C ASN A 286 -27.73 -22.77 18.20
N ALA A 287 -26.71 -22.24 18.85
CA ALA A 287 -25.92 -22.97 19.83
C ALA A 287 -26.72 -23.32 21.11
N ALA A 288 -27.57 -22.41 21.60
CA ALA A 288 -28.48 -22.67 22.71
C ALA A 288 -29.55 -23.71 22.36
N ASN A 289 -30.20 -23.58 21.20
CA ASN A 289 -31.24 -24.51 20.74
C ASN A 289 -30.71 -25.90 20.41
N SER A 290 -29.44 -26.02 20.01
CA SER A 290 -28.76 -27.31 19.79
C SER A 290 -28.20 -27.93 21.06
N GLY A 291 -28.40 -27.31 22.24
CA GLY A 291 -27.88 -27.80 23.52
C GLY A 291 -26.37 -27.63 23.70
N LYS A 292 -25.69 -26.91 22.79
CA LYS A 292 -24.24 -26.62 22.88
C LYS A 292 -23.91 -25.51 23.89
N LEU A 293 -24.89 -24.68 24.23
CA LEU A 293 -24.78 -23.66 25.28
C LEU A 293 -25.75 -23.97 26.42
N SER A 294 -25.23 -23.95 27.64
CA SER A 294 -26.04 -24.00 28.86
C SER A 294 -26.55 -22.60 29.20
N GLY A 295 -27.77 -22.46 29.74
CA GLY A 295 -28.35 -21.15 30.11
C GLY A 295 -29.45 -20.62 29.16
N GLY A 296 -29.83 -21.38 28.13
CA GLY A 296 -30.97 -21.07 27.26
C GLY A 296 -30.74 -19.87 26.32
N ILE A 297 -31.82 -19.35 25.72
CA ILE A 297 -31.78 -18.25 24.75
C ILE A 297 -31.63 -16.86 25.41
N ALA A 298 -32.06 -16.69 26.66
CA ALA A 298 -32.09 -15.40 27.36
C ALA A 298 -30.69 -14.73 27.51
N GLN A 299 -29.64 -15.54 27.61
CA GLN A 299 -28.24 -15.04 27.60
C GLN A 299 -27.83 -14.47 26.24
N CYS A 300 -28.38 -14.98 25.13
CA CYS A 300 -28.15 -14.46 23.78
C CYS A 300 -28.80 -13.09 23.61
N GLU A 301 -30.02 -12.90 24.13
CA GLU A 301 -30.70 -11.60 24.15
C GLU A 301 -29.91 -10.57 24.97
N THR A 302 -29.40 -10.98 26.13
CA THR A 302 -28.53 -10.15 26.99
C THR A 302 -27.26 -9.74 26.24
N GLN A 303 -26.64 -10.68 25.53
CA GLN A 303 -25.45 -10.41 24.72
C GLN A 303 -25.74 -9.48 23.55
N GLN A 304 -26.88 -9.63 22.86
CA GLN A 304 -27.27 -8.74 21.78
C GLN A 304 -27.47 -7.30 22.29
N ALA A 305 -28.09 -7.13 23.46
CA ALA A 305 -28.22 -5.82 24.09
C ALA A 305 -26.85 -5.21 24.45
N ALA A 306 -25.92 -6.02 24.97
CA ALA A 306 -24.56 -5.59 25.26
C ALA A 306 -23.76 -5.24 23.99
N CYS A 307 -23.97 -5.98 22.89
CA CYS A 307 -23.40 -5.69 21.59
C CYS A 307 -23.89 -4.35 21.06
N SER A 308 -25.21 -4.11 21.07
CA SER A 308 -25.78 -2.83 20.66
C SER A 308 -25.31 -1.67 21.55
N ALA A 309 -25.17 -1.89 22.86
CA ALA A 309 -24.71 -0.89 23.82
C ALA A 309 -23.22 -0.54 23.65
N ALA A 310 -22.35 -1.53 23.48
CA ALA A 310 -20.91 -1.33 23.25
C ALA A 310 -20.67 -0.49 21.99
N ASN A 311 -21.45 -0.72 20.94
CA ASN A 311 -21.37 0.07 19.70
C ASN A 311 -22.14 1.40 19.75
N SER A 312 -23.04 1.57 20.71
CA SER A 312 -23.66 2.87 21.00
C SER A 312 -22.67 3.82 21.71
N ASN A 313 -21.68 3.27 22.43
CA ASN A 313 -20.56 4.05 22.95
C ASN A 313 -19.57 4.45 21.84
N SER A 314 -19.53 3.74 20.71
CA SER A 314 -18.85 4.20 19.48
C SER A 314 -19.58 5.34 18.75
N LYS A 315 -20.89 5.58 19.03
CA LYS A 315 -21.57 6.84 18.67
C LYS A 315 -21.15 8.01 19.56
N ARG A 316 -20.55 7.73 20.72
CA ARG A 316 -19.67 8.64 21.47
C ARG A 316 -18.22 8.35 21.09
N GLN A 317 -17.89 8.46 19.80
CA GLN A 317 -16.52 8.85 19.45
C GLN A 317 -16.20 10.11 20.25
N VAL A 318 -14.95 10.20 20.72
CA VAL A 318 -14.31 11.37 21.34
C VAL A 318 -15.09 12.63 20.98
N ALA A 319 -15.80 13.23 21.94
CA ALA A 319 -16.50 14.48 21.70
C ALA A 319 -15.48 15.45 21.09
N LEU A 320 -15.66 15.81 19.82
CA LEU A 320 -14.77 16.73 19.15
C LEU A 320 -14.78 18.02 19.96
N ASP A 321 -13.62 18.39 20.48
CA ASP A 321 -13.45 19.60 21.25
C ASP A 321 -13.52 20.80 20.30
N PHE A 322 -14.69 21.42 20.19
CA PHE A 322 -14.88 22.63 19.39
C PHE A 322 -14.41 23.90 20.13
N GLY A 323 -13.79 23.75 21.30
CA GLY A 323 -13.32 24.84 22.15
C GLY A 323 -14.47 25.69 22.69
N ALA A 324 -14.38 27.00 22.51
CA ALA A 324 -15.38 27.96 22.97
C ALA A 324 -16.68 27.97 22.14
N CYS A 325 -16.70 27.32 20.98
CA CYS A 325 -17.88 27.26 20.12
C CYS A 325 -18.63 25.94 20.28
N SER A 326 -19.85 25.92 19.78
CA SER A 326 -20.76 24.78 19.82
C SER A 326 -21.44 24.57 18.49
N ASN A 327 -21.77 23.32 18.19
CA ASN A 327 -22.57 22.89 17.02
C ASN A 327 -22.14 23.52 15.67
N PRO A 328 -21.10 22.99 15.00
CA PRO A 328 -20.64 23.50 13.72
C PRO A 328 -21.47 23.00 12.52
N THR A 329 -22.67 22.45 12.70
CA THR A 329 -23.44 21.86 11.58
C THR A 329 -24.00 22.90 10.61
N ILE A 330 -24.35 22.43 9.41
CA ILE A 330 -24.85 23.23 8.29
C ILE A 330 -26.27 22.79 7.93
N SER A 331 -27.14 23.77 7.71
CA SER A 331 -28.48 23.60 7.12
C SER A 331 -28.47 23.96 5.63
N PHE A 332 -29.32 23.30 4.84
CA PHE A 332 -29.62 23.69 3.45
C PHE A 332 -31.13 23.93 3.28
N LYS A 333 -31.55 25.18 3.08
CA LYS A 333 -32.98 25.56 3.00
C LYS A 333 -33.21 26.82 2.18
N SER A 334 -34.44 27.05 1.75
CA SER A 334 -34.86 28.26 1.01
C SER A 334 -35.21 29.41 1.96
N GLY A 335 -35.35 30.62 1.41
CA GLY A 335 -35.78 31.81 2.15
C GLY A 335 -34.70 32.43 3.03
N LEU A 336 -33.42 32.05 2.83
CA LEU A 336 -32.30 32.58 3.58
C LEU A 336 -31.78 33.89 2.99
N ASP A 337 -31.61 34.91 3.84
CA ASP A 337 -31.15 36.26 3.48
C ASP A 337 -31.86 36.86 2.25
N GLY A 338 -33.18 36.66 2.14
CA GLY A 338 -33.97 37.17 1.03
C GLY A 338 -33.80 36.41 -0.30
N ARG A 339 -33.08 35.28 -0.31
CA ARG A 339 -32.95 34.41 -1.49
C ARG A 339 -34.19 33.53 -1.66
N THR A 340 -34.58 33.31 -2.91
CA THR A 340 -35.68 32.39 -3.26
C THR A 340 -35.19 30.95 -3.50
N GLN A 341 -33.91 30.77 -3.81
CA GLN A 341 -33.28 29.46 -3.95
C GLN A 341 -32.84 28.89 -2.59
N ASN A 342 -32.65 27.57 -2.54
CA ASN A 342 -32.02 26.93 -1.38
C ASN A 342 -30.56 27.39 -1.25
N ALA A 343 -30.12 27.64 -0.01
CA ALA A 343 -28.77 28.05 0.32
C ALA A 343 -28.29 27.33 1.59
N PHE A 344 -26.98 27.27 1.77
CA PHE A 344 -26.31 26.75 2.94
C PHE A 344 -26.16 27.82 4.01
N ILE A 345 -26.32 27.47 5.28
CA ILE A 345 -26.08 28.34 6.43
C ILE A 345 -25.66 27.52 7.64
N ALA A 346 -24.80 28.06 8.52
CA ALA A 346 -24.47 27.39 9.77
C ALA A 346 -25.71 27.34 10.69
N ASP A 347 -25.92 26.22 11.39
CA ASP A 347 -27.06 26.07 12.31
C ASP A 347 -26.92 26.96 13.55
N ASN A 348 -25.70 27.07 14.07
CA ASN A 348 -25.40 27.95 15.18
C ASN A 348 -24.86 29.30 14.71
N GLN A 349 -25.78 30.25 14.49
CA GLN A 349 -25.44 31.62 14.10
C GLN A 349 -24.83 32.47 15.23
N ALA A 350 -24.85 32.02 16.48
CA ALA A 350 -24.18 32.74 17.57
C ALA A 350 -22.65 32.56 17.48
N ASP A 351 -22.21 31.33 17.22
CA ASP A 351 -20.78 31.00 17.15
C ASP A 351 -20.22 31.17 15.72
N PHE A 352 -21.06 30.89 14.72
CA PHE A 352 -20.73 30.90 13.30
C PHE A 352 -21.59 31.92 12.53
N ASN A 353 -21.48 33.20 12.88
CA ASN A 353 -22.22 34.28 12.25
C ASN A 353 -21.74 34.58 10.82
N HIS A 354 -22.35 33.93 9.83
CA HIS A 354 -22.10 34.17 8.42
C HIS A 354 -23.40 34.07 7.63
N GLY A 355 -23.59 34.96 6.67
CA GLY A 355 -24.74 34.91 5.77
C GLY A 355 -24.78 33.60 4.98
N SER A 356 -25.96 33.21 4.51
CA SER A 356 -26.14 32.04 3.66
C SER A 356 -25.40 32.16 2.32
N ALA A 357 -25.00 31.02 1.77
CA ALA A 357 -24.30 30.92 0.50
C ALA A 357 -24.87 29.80 -0.38
N LEU A 358 -24.79 29.99 -1.70
CA LEU A 358 -25.25 28.96 -2.67
C LEU A 358 -24.25 27.80 -2.83
N ASN A 359 -23.00 27.98 -2.40
CA ASN A 359 -21.94 26.98 -2.49
C ASN A 359 -21.50 26.58 -1.07
N ILE A 360 -21.46 25.27 -0.79
CA ILE A 360 -21.12 24.74 0.53
C ILE A 360 -19.71 25.13 0.96
N ALA A 361 -18.77 25.31 0.01
CA ALA A 361 -17.39 25.68 0.28
C ALA A 361 -17.28 26.96 1.11
N VAL A 362 -18.20 27.91 0.90
CA VAL A 362 -18.22 29.19 1.61
C VAL A 362 -18.56 29.00 3.09
N ILE A 363 -19.62 28.23 3.38
CA ILE A 363 -20.08 28.01 4.76
C ILE A 363 -19.17 27.03 5.49
N ALA A 364 -18.81 25.92 4.86
CA ALA A 364 -17.90 24.93 5.43
C ALA A 364 -16.52 25.54 5.71
N GLY A 365 -15.97 26.30 4.76
CA GLY A 365 -14.69 27.00 4.94
C GLY A 365 -14.74 28.01 6.09
N PHE A 366 -15.81 28.81 6.18
CA PHE A 366 -15.99 29.74 7.29
C PHE A 366 -16.06 29.05 8.64
N ILE A 367 -16.82 27.95 8.75
CA ILE A 367 -16.95 27.19 10.00
C ILE A 367 -15.59 26.63 10.42
N CYS A 368 -14.83 26.04 9.51
CA CYS A 368 -13.51 25.50 9.84
C CYS A 368 -12.51 26.59 10.24
N GLN A 369 -12.52 27.72 9.54
CA GLN A 369 -11.70 28.87 9.90
C GLN A 369 -12.07 29.42 11.29
N ARG A 370 -13.36 29.45 11.62
CA ARG A 370 -13.85 29.92 12.93
C ARG A 370 -13.46 28.97 14.05
N LEU A 371 -13.56 27.65 13.81
CA LEU A 371 -13.14 26.60 14.72
C LEU A 371 -11.66 26.72 15.10
N ASP A 372 -10.78 26.96 14.13
CA ASP A 372 -9.36 27.22 14.37
C ASP A 372 -9.13 28.56 15.10
N SER A 373 -9.70 29.64 14.58
CA SER A 373 -9.38 31.00 15.04
C SER A 373 -10.05 31.36 16.37
N SER A 374 -11.37 31.53 16.36
CA SER A 374 -12.12 32.16 17.45
C SER A 374 -12.57 31.13 18.48
N CYS A 375 -12.85 29.91 18.03
CA CYS A 375 -13.31 28.85 18.91
C CYS A 375 -12.16 28.15 19.64
N LYS A 376 -10.94 28.15 19.09
CA LYS A 376 -9.79 27.39 19.64
C LYS A 376 -10.11 25.90 19.79
N ALA A 377 -10.73 25.33 18.77
CA ALA A 377 -11.05 23.90 18.72
C ALA A 377 -9.79 23.04 18.79
N GLY A 378 -9.88 21.86 19.40
CA GLY A 378 -8.80 20.89 19.47
C GLY A 378 -8.42 20.34 18.09
N ALA A 379 -7.19 19.84 17.97
CA ALA A 379 -6.61 19.40 16.68
C ALA A 379 -7.49 18.36 15.94
N ALA A 380 -8.11 17.44 16.67
CA ALA A 380 -9.03 16.45 16.10
C ALA A 380 -10.29 17.10 15.46
N ALA A 381 -10.82 18.16 16.08
CA ALA A 381 -11.99 18.88 15.57
C ALA A 381 -11.64 19.73 14.33
N GLN A 382 -10.44 20.32 14.31
CA GLN A 382 -9.95 21.06 13.15
C GLN A 382 -9.72 20.13 11.94
N ALA A 383 -9.12 18.96 12.18
CA ALA A 383 -8.96 17.92 11.17
C ALA A 383 -10.31 17.43 10.63
N ALA A 384 -11.24 17.11 11.54
CA ALA A 384 -12.63 16.77 11.21
C ALA A 384 -13.30 17.79 10.31
N CYS A 385 -13.16 19.07 10.63
CA CYS A 385 -13.75 20.12 9.83
C CYS A 385 -13.12 20.21 8.43
N SER A 386 -11.78 20.12 8.33
CA SER A 386 -11.10 20.15 7.04
C SER A 386 -11.58 19.04 6.11
N SER A 387 -11.65 17.80 6.61
CA SER A 387 -12.16 16.66 5.84
C SER A 387 -13.65 16.78 5.53
N ALA A 388 -14.46 17.26 6.48
CA ALA A 388 -15.88 17.52 6.25
C ALA A 388 -16.09 18.53 5.12
N SER A 389 -15.32 19.61 5.12
CA SER A 389 -15.37 20.64 4.08
C SER A 389 -14.96 20.08 2.72
N ALA A 390 -13.86 19.34 2.64
CA ALA A 390 -13.42 18.74 1.38
C ALA A 390 -14.45 17.76 0.80
N ALA A 391 -14.98 16.86 1.63
CA ALA A 391 -15.99 15.88 1.22
C ALA A 391 -17.31 16.55 0.77
N ALA A 392 -17.74 17.59 1.48
CA ALA A 392 -18.94 18.34 1.13
C ALA A 392 -18.79 19.12 -0.18
N VAL A 393 -17.59 19.65 -0.48
CA VAL A 393 -17.31 20.32 -1.76
C VAL A 393 -17.29 19.33 -2.93
N ALA A 394 -16.83 18.11 -2.72
CA ALA A 394 -16.73 17.08 -3.76
C ALA A 394 -18.08 16.43 -4.12
N THR A 395 -19.12 16.60 -3.29
CA THR A 395 -20.45 16.02 -3.55
C THR A 395 -21.39 17.00 -4.27
N GLN A 396 -22.56 16.51 -4.65
CA GLN A 396 -23.61 17.31 -5.27
C GLN A 396 -24.02 18.47 -4.34
N GLN A 397 -23.97 19.69 -4.86
CA GLN A 397 -24.19 20.95 -4.15
C GLN A 397 -25.68 21.18 -3.81
N ALA A 398 -26.22 20.33 -2.94
CA ALA A 398 -27.59 20.34 -2.44
C ALA A 398 -27.62 19.87 -0.96
N GLN A 399 -28.78 19.42 -0.47
CA GLN A 399 -28.93 18.89 0.89
C GLN A 399 -27.85 17.86 1.25
N VAL A 400 -27.49 16.98 0.31
CA VAL A 400 -26.47 15.94 0.52
C VAL A 400 -25.09 16.53 0.89
N ALA A 401 -24.73 17.74 0.44
CA ALA A 401 -23.48 18.38 0.84
C ALA A 401 -23.50 18.79 2.33
N ALA A 402 -24.63 19.30 2.81
CA ALA A 402 -24.81 19.59 4.23
C ALA A 402 -24.83 18.30 5.06
N ASP A 403 -25.51 17.25 4.57
CA ASP A 403 -25.54 15.94 5.24
C ASP A 403 -24.15 15.32 5.32
N VAL A 404 -23.34 15.40 4.25
CA VAL A 404 -21.95 14.92 4.24
C VAL A 404 -21.10 15.67 5.27
N PHE A 405 -21.15 17.01 5.26
CA PHE A 405 -20.42 17.83 6.25
C PHE A 405 -20.83 17.46 7.69
N ASN A 406 -22.14 17.41 7.95
CA ASN A 406 -22.71 17.13 9.26
C ASN A 406 -22.45 15.69 9.71
N SER A 407 -22.35 14.74 8.79
CA SER A 407 -22.05 13.35 9.13
C SER A 407 -20.63 13.19 9.67
N ILE A 408 -19.69 14.04 9.24
CA ILE A 408 -18.29 14.01 9.69
C ILE A 408 -18.11 14.85 10.97
N ILE A 409 -18.76 16.02 11.05
CA ILE A 409 -18.69 16.93 12.20
C ILE A 409 -19.57 16.48 13.39
N GLY A 410 -20.74 15.94 13.12
CA GLY A 410 -21.78 15.63 14.12
C GLY A 410 -21.76 14.19 14.65
N GLY A 411 -20.92 13.32 14.10
CA GLY A 411 -20.72 11.96 14.59
C GLY A 411 -19.42 11.40 14.06
N GLY A 412 -18.41 11.23 14.93
CA GLY A 412 -17.03 10.90 14.59
C GLY A 412 -16.87 9.90 13.43
N GLY A 413 -16.77 10.45 12.23
CA GLY A 413 -16.30 9.80 11.02
C GLY A 413 -14.88 10.29 10.80
N ALA A 414 -13.93 9.35 10.78
CA ALA A 414 -12.51 9.60 10.78
C ALA A 414 -12.09 10.64 9.73
N ALA A 415 -11.62 11.77 10.24
CA ALA A 415 -10.80 12.74 9.53
C ALA A 415 -9.39 12.64 10.11
N GLN A 416 -8.47 12.04 9.38
CA GLN A 416 -7.07 12.16 9.71
C GLN A 416 -6.59 13.55 9.34
N ALA A 417 -5.89 14.17 10.29
CA ALA A 417 -5.28 15.47 10.16
C ALA A 417 -4.28 15.47 9.00
N VAL A 418 -4.55 16.30 7.98
CA VAL A 418 -3.51 16.77 7.06
C VAL A 418 -2.53 17.59 7.90
N GLN A 419 -1.38 17.01 8.24
CA GLN A 419 -0.27 17.80 8.77
C GLN A 419 0.26 18.69 7.65
N THR A 420 -0.15 19.95 7.65
CA THR A 420 0.58 21.04 7.00
C THR A 420 1.84 21.32 7.81
N THR A 421 2.91 20.56 7.59
CA THR A 421 4.24 20.99 8.05
C THR A 421 4.75 22.09 7.13
N ALA A 422 4.44 23.33 7.49
CA ALA A 422 5.21 24.50 7.10
C ALA A 422 6.61 24.42 7.73
N ALA A 423 7.48 23.56 7.18
CA ALA A 423 8.90 23.48 7.49
C ALA A 423 9.68 22.78 6.36
N ALA A 424 9.51 23.21 5.10
CA ALA A 424 10.35 22.74 3.99
C ALA A 424 10.55 23.79 2.87
N VAL A 425 10.50 25.10 3.19
CA VAL A 425 10.82 26.17 2.21
C VAL A 425 12.24 26.73 2.43
N VAL A 426 13.07 26.12 3.27
CA VAL A 426 14.48 26.53 3.42
C VAL A 426 15.38 25.30 3.44
N GLN A 427 15.44 24.53 2.35
CA GLN A 427 16.60 23.67 2.05
C GLN A 427 16.72 23.18 0.59
N ALA A 428 16.01 23.80 -0.36
CA ALA A 428 16.12 23.47 -1.79
C ALA A 428 17.06 24.41 -2.59
N THR A 429 18.06 25.02 -1.94
CA THR A 429 19.03 25.92 -2.60
C THR A 429 20.50 25.66 -2.29
N GLN A 430 20.88 24.55 -1.64
CA GLN A 430 22.29 24.26 -1.35
C GLN A 430 22.88 22.94 -1.90
N THR A 431 22.11 22.08 -2.55
CA THR A 431 22.65 20.83 -3.14
C THR A 431 22.88 20.87 -4.65
N ALA A 432 22.54 21.97 -5.32
CA ALA A 432 22.80 22.14 -6.76
C ALA A 432 24.18 22.74 -7.10
N SER A 433 25.01 23.08 -6.10
CA SER A 433 26.31 23.73 -6.33
C SER A 433 27.55 22.89 -5.97
N ALA A 434 27.39 21.62 -5.57
CA ALA A 434 28.52 20.79 -5.09
C ALA A 434 28.90 19.60 -5.99
N VAL A 435 28.21 19.36 -7.12
CA VAL A 435 28.51 18.23 -8.03
C VAL A 435 29.00 18.70 -9.42
N VAL A 436 29.47 19.95 -9.54
CA VAL A 436 30.06 20.48 -10.79
C VAL A 436 31.56 20.84 -10.64
N MET A 437 32.18 20.60 -9.47
CA MET A 437 33.60 20.90 -9.25
C MET A 437 34.39 19.68 -8.73
N THR A 438 34.46 18.58 -9.48
CA THR A 438 35.52 17.57 -9.27
C THR A 438 35.83 16.66 -10.47
N ILE A 439 35.66 17.13 -11.70
CA ILE A 439 36.26 16.45 -12.87
C ILE A 439 36.99 17.47 -13.74
N THR A 440 38.00 18.12 -13.17
CA THR A 440 39.16 18.63 -13.92
C THR A 440 40.28 18.85 -12.92
N GLN A 441 41.11 17.83 -12.67
CA GLN A 441 42.55 17.99 -12.47
C GLN A 441 43.24 16.64 -12.24
N CYS A 442 43.95 16.25 -13.30
CA CYS A 442 45.31 15.71 -13.31
C CYS A 442 45.57 14.22 -13.03
N ALA A 443 46.27 13.66 -14.04
CA ALA A 443 47.12 12.47 -14.10
C ALA A 443 46.44 11.15 -14.45
#